data_AF-A0A2P5VSS6-F1
#
_entry.id   AF-A0A2P5VSS6-F1
#
_cell.length_a   1.000
_cell.length_b   1.000
_cell.length_c   1.000
_cell.angle_alpha   90.00
_cell.angle_beta   90.00
_cell.angle_gamma   90.00
#
_symmetry.space_group_name_H-M   'P 1'
#
loop_
_entity.id
_entity.type
_entity.pdbx_description
1 polymer ?
#
loop_
_entity_poly.entity_id
_entity_poly.type
_entity_poly.pdbx_seq_one_letter_code
_entity_poly.pdbx_strand_id
1 'polypeptide(L)'
;MVGIMNPVSREKLASLSSSVKFAIDLGSKLELCRQLKHDLLEEDAADLSEFLPSIFDLYSDPFGPVRKFATEIIGEIGVKHLEFVPEIAPFLITVLEDATPAVARQSIACSIDLFRHTLEKIAIRGLYSSELDSDLESSWSWMLKLKEKIYSIAFQPGSGGIRLVALKFVEAVILLYTPNPNGSPEPPPNEGNLI
;
A
#
# COMPACT_ATOMS: atom_id res chain seq x y z
N MET A 1 -15.06 17.70 9.88
CA MET A 1 -14.21 18.34 10.91
C MET A 1 -12.82 17.82 10.64
N VAL A 2 -11.93 18.62 10.03
CA VAL A 2 -10.57 18.18 9.70
C VAL A 2 -9.87 17.88 11.02
N GLY A 3 -9.59 16.60 11.27
CA GLY A 3 -8.79 16.19 12.42
C GLY A 3 -7.44 16.86 12.30
N ILE A 4 -7.13 17.74 13.24
CA ILE A 4 -5.76 18.24 13.41
C ILE A 4 -5.17 17.27 14.43
N MET A 5 -4.19 16.46 14.03
CA MET A 5 -3.53 15.56 14.95
C MET A 5 -3.07 16.30 16.21
N ASN A 6 -3.33 15.68 17.36
CA ASN A 6 -2.90 16.22 18.64
C ASN A 6 -1.37 16.39 18.64
N PRO A 7 -0.83 17.56 19.02
CA PRO A 7 0.62 17.81 19.04
C PRO A 7 1.41 16.74 19.82
N VAL A 8 0.83 16.14 20.86
CA VAL A 8 1.47 15.06 21.62
C VAL A 8 1.64 13.79 20.79
N SER A 9 0.63 13.42 19.99
CA SER A 9 0.71 12.27 19.07
C SER A 9 1.73 12.52 17.96
N ARG A 10 1.75 13.75 17.42
CA ARG A 10 2.70 14.18 16.39
C ARG A 10 4.15 14.07 16.87
N GLU A 11 4.45 14.61 18.05
CA GLU A 11 5.79 14.53 18.65
C GLU A 11 6.19 13.07 18.92
N LYS A 12 5.25 12.25 19.39
CA LYS A 12 5.47 10.81 19.58
C LYS A 12 5.85 10.13 18.27
N LEU A 13 5.09 10.31 17.20
CA LEU A 13 5.37 9.72 15.87
C LEU A 13 6.73 10.18 15.33
N ALA A 14 7.04 11.47 15.43
CA ALA A 14 8.33 12.02 15.01
C ALA A 14 9.51 11.41 15.81
N SER A 15 9.33 11.26 17.13
CA SER A 15 10.32 10.66 18.00
C SER A 15 10.53 9.17 17.70
N LEU A 16 9.46 8.42 17.40
CA LEU A 16 9.52 7.01 17.03
C LEU A 16 10.23 6.83 15.69
N SER A 17 9.87 7.62 14.68
CA SER A 17 10.50 7.59 13.36
C SER A 17 12.01 7.85 13.47
N SER A 18 12.41 8.84 14.26
CA SER A 18 13.82 9.12 14.54
C SER A 18 14.49 7.97 15.29
N SER A 19 13.82 7.39 16.28
CA SER A 19 14.35 6.26 17.06
C SER A 19 14.59 5.02 16.19
N VAL A 20 13.70 4.71 15.23
CA VAL A 20 13.91 3.61 14.27
C VAL A 20 15.18 3.84 13.44
N LYS A 21 15.37 5.08 12.96
CA LYS A 21 16.54 5.46 12.14
C LYS A 21 17.85 5.28 12.92
N PHE A 22 17.90 5.70 14.18
CA PHE A 22 19.12 5.69 15.00
C PHE A 22 19.38 4.42 15.81
N ALA A 23 18.37 3.55 15.98
CA ALA A 23 18.58 2.26 16.62
C ALA A 23 19.66 1.45 15.89
N ILE A 24 20.52 0.77 16.65
CA ILE A 24 21.71 0.08 16.11
C ILE A 24 21.40 -1.38 15.79
N ASP A 25 20.66 -2.06 16.68
CA ASP A 25 20.37 -3.48 16.56
C ASP A 25 19.01 -3.73 15.88
N LEU A 26 18.93 -4.87 15.20
CA LEU A 26 17.74 -5.28 14.46
C LEU A 26 16.52 -5.48 15.37
N GLY A 27 16.70 -6.00 16.58
CA GLY A 27 15.60 -6.29 17.50
C GLY A 27 14.87 -5.01 17.90
N SER A 28 15.62 -4.01 18.36
CA SER A 28 15.10 -2.70 18.72
C SER A 28 14.44 -1.99 17.54
N LYS A 29 15.07 -2.03 16.34
CA LYS A 29 14.46 -1.46 15.12
C LYS A 29 13.10 -2.09 14.84
N LEU A 30 12.98 -3.42 14.87
CA LEU A 30 11.73 -4.09 14.58
C LEU A 30 10.65 -3.83 15.65
N GLU A 31 11.02 -3.63 16.90
CA GLU A 31 10.06 -3.26 17.95
C GLU A 31 9.53 -1.83 17.75
N LEU A 32 10.43 -0.90 17.48
CA LEU A 32 10.06 0.49 17.16
C LEU A 32 9.21 0.57 15.89
N CYS A 33 9.51 -0.24 14.87
CA CYS A 33 8.68 -0.32 13.66
C CYS A 33 7.26 -0.82 13.97
N ARG A 34 7.09 -1.81 14.85
CA ARG A 34 5.75 -2.30 15.25
C ARG A 34 4.96 -1.21 15.97
N GLN A 35 5.61 -0.49 16.89
CA GLN A 35 4.99 0.61 17.59
C GLN A 35 4.60 1.74 16.62
N LEU A 36 5.50 2.09 15.70
CA LEU A 36 5.26 3.08 14.67
C LEU A 36 4.08 2.68 13.77
N LYS A 37 4.01 1.41 13.34
CA LYS A 37 2.87 0.89 12.56
C LYS A 37 1.55 1.05 13.29
N HIS A 38 1.49 0.61 14.55
CA HIS A 38 0.28 0.70 15.36
C HIS A 38 -0.21 2.14 15.47
N ASP A 39 0.69 3.09 15.78
CA ASP A 39 0.31 4.49 15.94
C ASP A 39 -0.11 5.14 14.60
N LEU A 40 0.61 4.86 13.50
CA LEU A 40 0.30 5.44 12.19
C LEU A 40 -1.05 4.97 11.63
N LEU A 41 -1.40 3.71 11.82
CA LEU A 41 -2.62 3.15 11.23
C LEU A 41 -3.90 3.64 11.92
N GLU A 42 -3.81 4.33 13.05
CA GLU A 42 -4.94 5.00 13.68
C GLU A 42 -5.18 6.41 13.12
N GLU A 43 -4.19 7.01 12.46
CA GLU A 43 -4.27 8.39 11.98
C GLU A 43 -5.07 8.52 10.67
N ASP A 44 -5.60 9.74 10.46
CA ASP A 44 -6.27 10.16 9.24
C ASP A 44 -5.26 10.54 8.14
N ALA A 45 -5.72 10.56 6.88
CA ALA A 45 -4.85 10.85 5.74
C ALA A 45 -4.14 12.21 5.84
N ALA A 46 -4.84 13.26 6.28
CA ALA A 46 -4.25 14.60 6.38
C ALA A 46 -2.99 14.60 7.25
N ASP A 47 -3.03 13.91 8.39
CA ASP A 47 -1.91 13.84 9.33
C ASP A 47 -0.82 12.88 8.82
N LEU A 48 -1.20 11.76 8.19
CA LEU A 48 -0.25 10.81 7.61
C LEU A 48 0.61 11.38 6.48
N SER A 49 0.09 12.34 5.72
CA SER A 49 0.81 12.96 4.61
C SER A 49 2.16 13.57 5.06
N GLU A 50 2.24 14.08 6.30
CA GLU A 50 3.48 14.61 6.87
C GLU A 50 4.52 13.53 7.16
N PHE A 51 4.08 12.32 7.52
CA PHE A 51 4.97 11.23 7.94
C PHE A 51 5.36 10.30 6.80
N LEU A 52 4.59 10.28 5.71
CA LEU A 52 4.81 9.38 4.58
C LEU A 52 6.26 9.42 4.04
N PRO A 53 6.93 10.58 3.88
CA PRO A 53 8.34 10.64 3.49
C PRO A 53 9.27 9.91 4.47
N SER A 54 9.03 10.07 5.78
CA SER A 54 9.84 9.43 6.81
C SER A 54 9.68 7.90 6.81
N ILE A 55 8.50 7.40 6.43
CA ILE A 55 8.25 5.96 6.30
C ILE A 55 8.93 5.43 5.03
N PHE A 56 8.88 6.17 3.92
CA PHE A 56 9.62 5.82 2.71
C PHE A 56 11.14 5.74 2.97
N ASP A 57 11.69 6.64 3.79
CA ASP A 57 13.11 6.60 4.16
C ASP A 57 13.53 5.28 4.84
N LEU A 58 12.62 4.58 5.53
CA LEU A 58 12.91 3.30 6.16
C LEU A 58 13.27 2.20 5.15
N TYR A 59 12.92 2.38 3.87
CA TYR A 59 13.38 1.51 2.79
C TYR A 59 14.89 1.65 2.53
N SER A 60 15.57 2.67 3.02
CA SER A 60 17.03 2.79 2.93
C SER A 60 17.76 2.02 4.03
N ASP A 61 17.05 1.35 4.95
CA ASP A 61 17.66 0.65 6.07
C ASP A 61 18.51 -0.56 5.59
N PRO A 62 19.70 -0.78 6.17
CA PRO A 62 20.57 -1.90 5.78
C PRO A 62 19.91 -3.26 6.01
N PHE A 63 19.00 -3.37 6.99
CA PHE A 63 18.37 -4.64 7.33
C PHE A 63 17.14 -4.92 6.45
N GLY A 64 17.22 -5.98 5.64
CA GLY A 64 16.10 -6.47 4.83
C GLY A 64 14.79 -6.66 5.61
N PRO A 65 14.78 -7.19 6.86
CA PRO A 65 13.55 -7.27 7.65
C PRO A 65 12.90 -5.92 7.96
N VAL A 66 13.69 -4.86 8.15
CA VAL A 66 13.17 -3.50 8.39
C VAL A 66 12.54 -2.95 7.11
N ARG A 67 13.22 -3.09 5.96
CA ARG A 67 12.66 -2.71 4.65
C ARG A 67 11.38 -3.47 4.31
N LYS A 68 11.33 -4.77 4.64
CA LYS A 68 10.12 -5.59 4.49
C LYS A 68 8.99 -5.00 5.32
N PHE A 69 9.25 -4.67 6.59
CA PHE A 69 8.24 -4.12 7.48
C PHE A 69 7.78 -2.73 7.05
N ALA A 70 8.70 -1.86 6.60
CA ALA A 70 8.36 -0.56 6.01
C ALA A 70 7.43 -0.72 4.80
N THR A 71 7.73 -1.66 3.90
CA THR A 71 6.89 -1.99 2.74
C THR A 71 5.48 -2.41 3.16
N GLU A 72 5.36 -3.18 4.24
CA GLU A 72 4.08 -3.60 4.81
C GLU A 72 3.28 -2.41 5.35
N ILE A 73 3.89 -1.54 6.17
CA ILE A 73 3.25 -0.32 6.68
C ILE A 73 2.72 0.53 5.52
N ILE A 74 3.57 0.77 4.51
CA ILE A 74 3.22 1.59 3.35
C ILE A 74 2.06 0.97 2.57
N GLY A 75 2.07 -0.35 2.38
CA GLY A 75 0.97 -1.07 1.74
C GLY A 75 -0.36 -0.89 2.48
N GLU A 76 -0.35 -1.03 3.80
CA GLU A 76 -1.55 -0.88 4.64
C GLU A 76 -2.06 0.57 4.67
N ILE A 77 -1.17 1.56 4.73
CA ILE A 77 -1.54 2.98 4.57
C ILE A 77 -2.23 3.19 3.23
N GLY A 78 -1.69 2.65 2.14
CA GLY A 78 -2.29 2.80 0.82
C GLY A 78 -3.66 2.14 0.69
N VAL A 79 -3.90 1.01 1.36
CA VAL A 79 -5.22 0.36 1.38
C VAL A 79 -6.23 1.19 2.17
N LYS A 80 -5.82 1.75 3.32
CA LYS A 80 -6.69 2.59 4.16
C LYS A 80 -6.99 3.94 3.51
N HIS A 81 -5.98 4.53 2.87
CA HIS A 81 -5.99 5.90 2.33
C HIS A 81 -5.54 5.88 0.87
N LEU A 82 -6.47 5.54 -0.02
CA LEU A 82 -6.23 5.33 -1.45
C LEU A 82 -5.73 6.60 -2.18
N GLU A 83 -5.91 7.79 -1.61
CA GLU A 83 -5.33 9.05 -2.10
C GLU A 83 -3.79 9.01 -2.19
N PHE A 84 -3.12 8.14 -1.42
CA PHE A 84 -1.67 7.98 -1.46
C PHE A 84 -1.19 6.99 -2.52
N VAL A 85 -2.09 6.31 -3.24
CA VAL A 85 -1.73 5.35 -4.29
C VAL A 85 -0.76 5.93 -5.33
N PRO A 86 -0.91 7.19 -5.82
CA PRO A 86 0.02 7.77 -6.79
C PRO A 86 1.47 7.87 -6.30
N GLU A 87 1.70 7.92 -4.98
CA GLU A 87 3.03 7.95 -4.36
C GLU A 87 3.50 6.53 -3.99
N ILE A 88 2.58 5.71 -3.48
CA ILE A 88 2.86 4.36 -2.98
C ILE A 88 3.13 3.37 -4.12
N ALA A 89 2.36 3.41 -5.21
CA ALA A 89 2.54 2.46 -6.30
C ALA A 89 3.92 2.58 -7.00
N PRO A 90 4.45 3.77 -7.34
CA PRO A 90 5.82 3.91 -7.80
C PRO A 90 6.85 3.35 -6.81
N PHE A 91 6.66 3.62 -5.51
CA PHE A 91 7.53 3.07 -4.48
C PHE A 91 7.49 1.54 -4.48
N LEU A 92 6.31 0.92 -4.51
CA LEU A 92 6.15 -0.54 -4.57
C LEU A 92 6.82 -1.13 -5.83
N ILE A 93 6.77 -0.43 -6.98
CA ILE A 93 7.50 -0.81 -8.20
C ILE A 93 9.00 -0.87 -7.93
N THR A 94 9.58 0.13 -7.26
CA THR A 94 11.00 0.13 -6.87
C THR A 94 11.32 -1.04 -5.92
N VAL A 95 10.44 -1.33 -4.97
CA VAL A 95 10.62 -2.43 -3.99
C VAL A 95 10.64 -3.81 -4.65
N LEU A 96 10.00 -3.99 -5.82
CA LEU A 96 10.05 -5.27 -6.55
C LEU A 96 11.47 -5.67 -6.95
N GLU A 97 12.42 -4.73 -6.97
CA GLU A 97 13.82 -4.94 -7.33
C GLU A 97 14.74 -5.09 -6.10
N ASP A 98 14.18 -5.15 -4.88
CA ASP A 98 14.97 -5.29 -3.65
C ASP A 98 15.82 -6.58 -3.67
N ALA A 99 17.10 -6.45 -3.30
CA ALA A 99 18.05 -7.55 -3.24
C ALA A 99 17.65 -8.67 -2.26
N THR A 100 16.81 -8.36 -1.26
CA THR A 100 16.25 -9.33 -0.31
C THR A 100 14.91 -9.86 -0.83
N PRO A 101 14.80 -11.13 -1.25
CA PRO A 101 13.59 -11.65 -1.88
C PRO A 101 12.33 -11.57 -1.02
N ALA A 102 12.47 -11.52 0.31
CA ALA A 102 11.34 -11.37 1.22
C ALA A 102 10.70 -9.97 1.15
N VAL A 103 11.47 -8.93 0.80
CA VAL A 103 11.00 -7.56 0.66
C VAL A 103 10.21 -7.43 -0.65
N ALA A 104 10.77 -7.91 -1.77
CA ALA A 104 10.08 -7.95 -3.06
C ALA A 104 8.74 -8.74 -2.99
N ARG A 105 8.73 -9.88 -2.28
CA ARG A 105 7.47 -10.63 -2.03
C ARG A 105 6.45 -9.82 -1.23
N GLN A 106 6.91 -9.01 -0.25
CA GLN A 106 6.03 -8.16 0.53
C GLN A 106 5.38 -7.07 -0.34
N SER A 107 6.14 -6.46 -1.26
CA SER A 107 5.58 -5.48 -2.21
C SER A 107 4.46 -6.09 -3.05
N ILE A 108 4.65 -7.30 -3.60
CA ILE A 108 3.61 -8.00 -4.37
C ILE A 108 2.40 -8.31 -3.48
N ALA A 109 2.62 -8.77 -2.24
CA ALA A 109 1.52 -9.08 -1.32
C ALA A 109 0.66 -7.84 -1.04
N CYS A 110 1.28 -6.69 -0.74
CA CYS A 110 0.57 -5.42 -0.54
C CYS A 110 -0.18 -4.98 -1.80
N SER A 111 0.42 -5.21 -2.97
CA SER A 111 -0.16 -4.83 -4.26
C SER A 111 -1.48 -5.56 -4.56
N ILE A 112 -1.69 -6.77 -4.03
CA ILE A 112 -2.95 -7.52 -4.23
C ILE A 112 -4.13 -6.74 -3.66
N ASP A 113 -4.04 -6.36 -2.39
CA ASP A 113 -5.12 -5.65 -1.72
C ASP A 113 -5.23 -4.22 -2.24
N LEU A 114 -4.11 -3.53 -2.49
CA LEU A 114 -4.12 -2.19 -3.05
C LEU A 114 -4.81 -2.13 -4.42
N PHE A 115 -4.56 -3.10 -5.29
CA PHE A 115 -5.22 -3.20 -6.60
C PHE A 115 -6.71 -3.47 -6.46
N ARG A 116 -7.11 -4.38 -5.56
CA ARG A 116 -8.51 -4.67 -5.28
C ARG A 116 -9.27 -3.40 -4.85
N HIS A 117 -8.81 -2.74 -3.81
CA HIS A 117 -9.50 -1.58 -3.23
C HIS A 117 -9.51 -0.39 -4.20
N THR A 118 -8.44 -0.18 -4.96
CA THR A 118 -8.41 0.88 -5.98
C THR A 118 -9.43 0.61 -7.09
N LEU A 119 -9.47 -0.63 -7.60
CA LEU A 119 -10.43 -1.04 -8.64
C LEU A 119 -11.88 -0.90 -8.14
N GLU A 120 -12.15 -1.35 -6.92
CA GLU A 120 -13.47 -1.24 -6.28
C GLU A 120 -13.90 0.22 -6.18
N LYS A 121 -13.05 1.11 -5.65
CA LYS A 121 -13.34 2.55 -5.55
C LYS A 121 -13.64 3.16 -6.92
N ILE A 122 -12.88 2.82 -7.97
CA ILE A 122 -13.11 3.30 -9.33
C ILE A 122 -14.43 2.76 -9.89
N ALA A 123 -14.69 1.46 -9.73
CA ALA A 123 -15.90 0.83 -10.24
C ALA A 123 -17.15 1.44 -9.59
N ILE A 124 -17.15 1.60 -8.26
CA ILE A 124 -18.25 2.23 -7.52
C ILE A 124 -18.43 3.68 -7.96
N ARG A 125 -17.36 4.47 -8.05
CA ARG A 125 -17.46 5.86 -8.51
C ARG A 125 -18.01 5.96 -9.93
N GLY A 126 -17.60 5.08 -10.84
CA GLY A 126 -18.13 5.02 -12.20
C GLY A 126 -19.60 4.60 -12.30
N LEU A 127 -20.16 3.94 -11.28
CA LEU A 127 -21.61 3.65 -11.23
C LEU A 127 -22.44 4.88 -10.86
N TYR A 128 -21.88 5.78 -10.05
CA TYR A 128 -22.62 6.91 -9.45
C TYR A 128 -22.24 8.27 -10.02
N SER A 129 -21.15 8.36 -10.79
CA SER A 129 -20.65 9.59 -11.42
C SER A 129 -20.15 9.31 -12.83
N SER A 130 -20.44 10.23 -13.76
CA SER A 130 -19.87 10.21 -15.11
C SER A 130 -18.44 10.75 -15.17
N GLU A 131 -17.98 11.42 -14.12
CA GLU A 131 -16.66 12.01 -14.00
C GLU A 131 -15.87 11.33 -12.89
N LEU A 132 -14.62 10.96 -13.20
CA LEU A 132 -13.64 10.52 -12.21
C LEU A 132 -12.76 11.71 -11.85
N ASP A 133 -12.47 11.87 -10.57
CA ASP A 133 -11.52 12.89 -10.12
C ASP A 133 -10.10 12.55 -10.61
N SER A 134 -9.30 13.60 -10.91
CA SER A 134 -7.96 13.44 -11.49
C SER A 134 -7.02 12.62 -10.61
N ASP A 135 -7.21 12.69 -9.29
CA ASP A 135 -6.40 11.93 -8.33
C ASP A 135 -6.70 10.43 -8.40
N LEU A 136 -7.97 10.07 -8.62
CA LEU A 136 -8.40 8.68 -8.77
C LEU A 136 -7.96 8.12 -10.13
N GLU A 137 -8.00 8.91 -11.20
CA GLU A 137 -7.45 8.54 -12.51
C GLU A 137 -5.93 8.31 -12.45
N SER A 138 -5.22 9.18 -11.73
CA SER A 138 -3.78 9.05 -11.48
C SER A 138 -3.47 7.78 -10.69
N SER A 139 -4.25 7.51 -9.64
CA SER A 139 -4.15 6.30 -8.82
C SER A 139 -4.31 5.04 -9.68
N TRP A 140 -5.34 5.00 -10.54
CA TRP A 140 -5.55 3.88 -11.44
C TRP A 140 -4.41 3.69 -12.43
N SER A 141 -3.94 4.78 -13.02
CA SER A 141 -2.85 4.77 -13.99
C SER A 141 -1.57 4.17 -13.38
N TRP A 142 -1.29 4.49 -12.11
CA TRP A 142 -0.17 3.90 -11.38
C TRP A 142 -0.40 2.44 -11.02
N MET A 143 -1.61 2.05 -10.61
CA MET A 143 -1.93 0.65 -10.36
C MET A 143 -1.78 -0.23 -11.60
N LEU A 144 -2.13 0.28 -12.78
CA LEU A 144 -1.89 -0.42 -14.05
C LEU A 144 -0.40 -0.61 -14.31
N LYS A 145 0.43 0.41 -14.10
CA LYS A 145 1.90 0.27 -14.22
C LYS A 145 2.47 -0.76 -13.25
N LEU A 146 2.02 -0.75 -12.00
CA LEU A 146 2.43 -1.73 -10.98
C LEU A 146 2.01 -3.15 -11.38
N LYS A 147 0.76 -3.33 -11.84
CA LYS A 147 0.26 -4.59 -12.38
C LYS A 147 1.15 -5.11 -13.50
N GLU A 148 1.47 -4.29 -14.50
CA GLU A 148 2.32 -4.72 -15.63
C GLU A 148 3.72 -5.13 -15.18
N LYS A 149 4.31 -4.42 -14.21
CA LYS A 149 5.60 -4.82 -13.62
C LYS A 149 5.51 -6.17 -12.91
N ILE A 150 4.46 -6.42 -12.11
CA ILE A 150 4.26 -7.71 -11.43
C ILE A 150 3.99 -8.83 -12.44
N TYR A 151 3.23 -8.55 -13.50
CA TYR A 151 2.98 -9.51 -14.58
C TYR A 151 4.27 -9.93 -15.27
N SER A 152 5.18 -8.97 -15.53
CA SER A 152 6.50 -9.30 -16.06
C SER A 152 7.19 -10.34 -15.17
N ILE A 153 7.19 -10.17 -13.84
CA ILE A 153 7.80 -11.10 -12.88
C ILE A 153 7.11 -12.48 -12.91
N ALA A 154 5.78 -12.52 -13.01
CA ALA A 154 5.01 -13.77 -13.02
C ALA A 154 5.32 -14.65 -14.24
N PHE A 155 5.51 -14.01 -15.40
CA PHE A 155 5.67 -14.69 -16.69
C PHE A 155 7.13 -14.80 -17.16
N GLN A 156 8.09 -14.19 -16.45
CA GLN A 156 9.51 -14.47 -16.71
C GLN A 156 9.89 -15.92 -16.31
N PRO A 157 10.79 -16.58 -17.08
CA PRO A 157 11.30 -17.90 -16.74
C PRO A 157 12.05 -17.91 -15.40
N GLY A 158 11.80 -18.94 -14.57
CA GLY A 158 12.50 -19.15 -13.31
C GLY A 158 11.66 -19.86 -12.25
N SER A 159 12.32 -20.36 -11.20
CA SER A 159 11.70 -21.05 -10.06
C SER A 159 12.05 -20.32 -8.76
N GLY A 160 11.32 -19.24 -8.46
CA GLY A 160 11.57 -18.43 -7.27
C GLY A 160 10.29 -18.08 -6.50
N GLY A 161 10.44 -17.86 -5.19
CA GLY A 161 9.31 -17.46 -4.34
C GLY A 161 8.67 -16.13 -4.74
N ILE A 162 9.42 -15.22 -5.37
CA ILE A 162 8.86 -13.95 -5.90
C ILE A 162 7.88 -14.24 -7.04
N ARG A 163 8.25 -15.10 -8.00
CA ARG A 163 7.37 -15.52 -9.09
C ARG A 163 6.10 -16.19 -8.59
N LEU A 164 6.21 -17.04 -7.56
CA LEU A 164 5.04 -17.69 -6.96
C LEU A 164 4.04 -16.67 -6.41
N VAL A 165 4.51 -15.64 -5.70
CA VAL A 165 3.63 -14.58 -5.18
C VAL A 165 3.10 -13.71 -6.33
N ALA A 166 3.89 -13.45 -7.37
CA ALA A 166 3.43 -12.75 -8.57
C ALA A 166 2.29 -13.50 -9.28
N LEU A 167 2.35 -14.83 -9.34
CA LEU A 167 1.24 -15.65 -9.88
C LEU A 167 -0.02 -15.57 -9.03
N LYS A 168 0.10 -15.46 -7.69
CA LYS A 168 -1.06 -15.19 -6.82
C LYS A 168 -1.69 -13.82 -7.08
N PHE A 169 -0.86 -12.81 -7.40
CA PHE A 169 -1.38 -11.52 -7.84
C PHE A 169 -2.15 -11.64 -9.16
N VAL A 170 -1.61 -12.37 -10.14
CA VAL A 170 -2.31 -12.65 -11.41
C VAL A 170 -3.65 -13.34 -11.17
N GLU A 171 -3.67 -14.37 -10.32
CA GLU A 171 -4.89 -15.07 -9.90
C GLU A 171 -5.92 -14.10 -9.30
N ALA A 172 -5.49 -13.24 -8.36
CA ALA A 172 -6.37 -12.26 -7.74
C ALA A 172 -6.96 -11.28 -8.77
N VAL A 173 -6.17 -10.81 -9.74
CA VAL A 173 -6.66 -9.92 -10.81
C VAL A 173 -7.64 -10.65 -11.73
N ILE A 174 -7.39 -11.92 -12.07
CA ILE A 174 -8.34 -12.74 -12.86
C ILE A 174 -9.67 -12.85 -12.13
N LEU A 175 -9.65 -13.15 -10.83
CA LEU A 175 -10.87 -13.24 -10.03
C LEU A 175 -11.62 -11.91 -9.97
N LEU A 176 -10.92 -10.78 -9.83
CA LEU A 176 -11.55 -9.45 -9.82
C LEU A 176 -12.23 -9.08 -11.14
N TYR A 177 -11.70 -9.54 -12.27
CA TYR A 177 -12.30 -9.32 -13.59
C TYR A 177 -13.26 -10.42 -14.03
N THR A 178 -13.53 -11.42 -13.20
CA THR A 178 -14.47 -12.49 -13.50
C THR A 178 -15.77 -12.27 -12.73
N PRO A 179 -16.92 -12.05 -13.40
CA PRO A 179 -18.19 -11.88 -12.73
C PRO A 179 -18.55 -13.08 -11.84
N ASN A 180 -19.04 -12.81 -10.63
CA ASN A 180 -19.57 -13.85 -9.76
C ASN A 180 -20.97 -14.29 -10.26
N PRO A 181 -21.17 -15.56 -10.70
CA PRO A 181 -22.47 -16.02 -11.19
C PRO A 181 -23.56 -16.03 -10.11
N ASN A 182 -23.16 -16.04 -8.84
CA ASN A 182 -24.04 -15.97 -7.68
C ASN A 182 -24.04 -14.57 -7.03
N GLY A 183 -23.46 -13.57 -7.68
CA GLY A 183 -23.37 -12.20 -7.17
C GLY A 183 -24.75 -11.52 -7.15
N SER A 184 -24.93 -10.59 -6.21
CA SER A 184 -26.11 -9.72 -6.22
C SER A 184 -26.15 -8.90 -7.52
N PRO A 185 -27.31 -8.78 -8.18
CA PRO A 185 -27.47 -7.86 -9.30
C PRO A 185 -27.56 -6.39 -8.85
N GLU A 186 -27.75 -6.12 -7.57
CA GLU A 186 -27.85 -4.76 -7.03
C GLU A 186 -26.47 -4.14 -6.86
N PRO A 187 -26.29 -2.85 -7.24
CA PRO A 187 -25.02 -2.17 -7.06
C PRO A 187 -24.72 -1.94 -5.57
N PRO A 188 -23.44 -2.02 -5.15
CA PRO A 188 -23.04 -1.70 -3.79
C PRO A 188 -23.35 -0.23 -3.47
N PRO A 189 -23.75 0.11 -2.23
CA PRO A 189 -24.15 1.47 -1.87
C PRO A 189 -23.03 2.49 -2.12
N ASN A 190 -23.41 3.70 -2.49
CA ASN A 190 -22.46 4.81 -2.61
C ASN A 190 -22.03 5.27 -1.21
N GLU A 191 -20.79 4.95 -0.81
CA GLU A 191 -20.20 5.41 0.46
C GLU A 191 -20.06 6.93 0.55
N GLY A 192 -20.19 7.66 -0.58
CA GLY A 192 -20.15 9.13 -0.63
C GLY A 192 -21.37 9.86 -0.04
N ASN A 193 -22.36 9.15 0.51
CA ASN A 193 -23.60 9.74 1.06
C ASN A 193 -23.77 9.57 2.59
N LEU A 194 -22.74 9.14 3.31
CA LEU A 194 -22.73 9.14 4.77
C LEU A 194 -21.97 10.37 5.28
N ILE A 195 -22.62 11.53 5.22
CA ILE A 195 -22.26 12.75 5.97
C ILE A 195 -23.45 13.12 6.86
#